data_AF-A0A0G3H686-F1
#
_entry.id   AF-A0A0G3H686-F1
#
_cell.length_a   1.000
_cell.length_b   1.000
_cell.length_c   1.000
_cell.angle_alpha   90.00
_cell.angle_beta   90.00
_cell.angle_gamma   90.00
#
_symmetry.space_group_name_H-M   'P 1'
#
loop_
_entity.id
_entity.type
_entity.pdbx_description
1 polymer ?
#
loop_
_entity_poly.entity_id
_entity_poly.type
_entity_poly.pdbx_seq_one_letter_code
_entity_poly.pdbx_strand_id
1 'polypeptide(L)' 'MAFNQGFYNLFLAIVTAIGIASWLVGSTGIGAALIYAGAGSMLAAAAVLWLSSPDKRGAAVKQGMFPFLAVVLMTAALLS' A
#
# COMPACT_ATOMS: atom_id res chain seq x y z
N MET A 1 -3.42 19.26 9.75
CA MET A 1 -4.63 18.80 9.05
C MET A 1 -4.37 17.38 8.53
N ALA A 2 -5.10 16.39 9.02
CA ALA A 2 -4.87 14.96 8.73
C ALA A 2 -6.17 14.14 8.68
N PHE A 3 -7.35 14.78 8.76
CA PHE A 3 -8.62 14.06 8.88
C PHE A 3 -8.90 13.22 7.63
N ASN A 4 -8.89 13.83 6.44
CA ASN A 4 -9.12 13.12 5.18
C ASN A 4 -7.99 12.14 4.81
N GLN A 5 -6.74 12.43 5.19
CA GLN A 5 -5.60 11.56 4.94
C GLN A 5 -5.77 10.17 5.59
N GLY A 6 -6.33 10.13 6.80
CA GLY A 6 -6.69 8.87 7.45
C GLY A 6 -7.72 8.06 6.63
N PHE A 7 -8.75 8.73 6.09
CA PHE A 7 -9.76 8.07 5.25
C PHE A 7 -9.21 7.59 3.91
N TYR A 8 -8.35 8.36 3.24
CA TYR A 8 -7.71 7.89 2.00
C TYR A 8 -6.88 6.63 2.25
N ASN A 9 -6.06 6.61 3.30
CA ASN A 9 -5.30 5.42 3.67
C ASN A 9 -6.21 4.25 4.07
N LEU A 10 -7.34 4.50 4.74
CA LEU A 10 -8.34 3.47 5.05
C LEU A 10 -8.94 2.86 3.78
N PHE A 11 -9.35 3.68 2.81
CA PHE A 11 -9.91 3.16 1.55
C PHE A 11 -8.88 2.37 0.75
N LEU A 12 -7.63 2.85 0.69
CA LEU A 12 -6.53 2.08 0.08
C LEU A 12 -6.28 0.75 0.81
N ALA A 13 -6.46 0.70 2.14
CA ALA A 13 -6.31 -0.52 2.92
C ALA A 13 -7.42 -1.53 2.61
N ILE A 14 -8.65 -1.05 2.45
CA ILE A 14 -9.78 -1.88 2.02
C ILE A 14 -9.53 -2.47 0.62
N VAL A 15 -9.07 -1.66 -0.34
CA VAL A 15 -8.70 -2.14 -1.69
C VAL A 15 -7.62 -3.22 -1.61
N THR A 16 -6.60 -3.01 -0.78
CA THR A 16 -5.52 -3.99 -0.55
C THR A 16 -6.07 -5.30 0.03
N ALA A 17 -6.96 -5.22 1.03
CA ALA A 17 -7.57 -6.39 1.66
C ALA A 17 -8.44 -7.20 0.68
N ILE A 18 -9.20 -6.53 -0.19
CA ILE A 18 -9.97 -7.20 -1.25
C ILE A 18 -9.03 -7.88 -2.25
N GLY A 19 -7.88 -7.25 -2.56
CA GLY A 19 -6.85 -7.87 -3.38
C GLY A 19 -6.26 -9.14 -2.76
N ILE A 20 -5.96 -9.11 -1.45
CA ILE A 20 -5.51 -10.29 -0.71
C ILE A 20 -6.56 -11.40 -0.76
N ALA A 21 -7.82 -11.08 -0.48
CA ALA A 21 -8.90 -12.07 -0.56
C ALA A 21 -9.03 -12.66 -1.97
N SER A 22 -8.95 -11.82 -3.01
CA SER A 22 -9.01 -12.24 -4.42
C SER A 22 -7.85 -13.17 -4.79
N TRP A 23 -6.64 -12.89 -4.30
CA TRP A 23 -5.48 -13.75 -4.48
C TRP A 23 -5.70 -15.13 -3.85
N LEU A 24 -6.17 -15.16 -2.59
CA LEU A 24 -6.37 -16.38 -1.82
C LEU A 24 -7.44 -17.32 -2.42
N VAL A 25 -8.42 -16.78 -3.15
CA VAL A 25 -9.46 -17.57 -3.84
C VAL A 25 -9.08 -17.95 -5.28
N GLY A 26 -7.83 -17.73 -5.69
CA GLY A 26 -7.30 -18.14 -6.99
C GLY A 26 -7.41 -17.10 -8.11
N SER A 27 -8.01 -15.93 -7.86
CA SER A 27 -8.08 -14.81 -8.80
C SER A 27 -6.79 -13.99 -8.77
N THR A 28 -5.66 -14.62 -9.08
CA THR A 28 -4.30 -14.09 -8.86
C THR A 28 -4.05 -12.75 -9.58
N GLY A 29 -4.49 -12.60 -10.83
CA GLY A 29 -4.33 -11.35 -11.58
C GLY A 29 -5.10 -10.17 -10.96
N ILE A 30 -6.34 -10.41 -10.53
CA ILE A 30 -7.16 -9.40 -9.84
C ILE A 30 -6.54 -9.06 -8.47
N GLY A 31 -6.14 -10.09 -7.73
CA GLY A 31 -5.51 -9.94 -6.42
C GLY A 31 -4.24 -9.10 -6.49
N ALA A 32 -3.36 -9.40 -7.43
CA ALA A 32 -2.14 -8.64 -7.69
C ALA A 32 -2.43 -7.18 -8.02
N ALA A 33 -3.33 -6.93 -8.98
CA ALA A 33 -3.67 -5.58 -9.41
C ALA A 33 -4.20 -4.73 -8.25
N LEU A 34 -5.09 -5.29 -7.42
CA LEU A 34 -5.67 -4.58 -6.28
C LEU A 34 -4.66 -4.35 -5.15
N ILE A 35 -3.79 -5.32 -4.86
CA ILE A 35 -2.71 -5.14 -3.87
C ILE A 35 -1.76 -4.02 -4.31
N TYR A 36 -1.34 -4.00 -5.58
CA TYR A 36 -0.50 -2.91 -6.09
C TYR A 36 -1.24 -1.57 -6.11
N ALA A 37 -2.51 -1.54 -6.50
CA ALA A 37 -3.30 -0.31 -6.49
C ALA A 37 -3.45 0.27 -5.07
N GLY A 38 -3.72 -0.58 -4.07
CA GLY A 38 -3.86 -0.15 -2.68
C GLY A 38 -2.52 0.15 -2.01
N ALA A 39 -1.68 -0.88 -1.79
CA ALA A 39 -0.42 -0.76 -1.07
C ALA A 39 0.63 0.05 -1.86
N GLY A 40 0.71 -0.13 -3.18
CA GLY A 40 1.62 0.66 -4.02
C GLY A 40 1.32 2.16 -3.96
N SER A 41 0.04 2.55 -3.97
CA SER A 41 -0.36 3.95 -3.81
C SER A 41 -0.02 4.52 -2.42
N MET A 42 -0.20 3.74 -1.35
CA MET A 42 0.23 4.16 -0.01
C MET A 42 1.74 4.35 0.08
N LEU A 43 2.51 3.45 -0.54
CA LEU A 43 3.96 3.53 -0.59
C LEU A 43 4.40 4.79 -1.36
N ALA A 44 3.78 5.07 -2.50
CA ALA A 44 4.02 6.28 -3.27
C ALA A 44 3.69 7.55 -2.45
N ALA A 45 2.55 7.57 -1.74
CA ALA A 45 2.19 8.67 -0.86
C ALA A 45 3.18 8.85 0.30
N ALA A 46 3.68 7.75 0.88
CA ALA A 46 4.73 7.78 1.89
C ALA A 46 6.04 8.36 1.32
N ALA A 47 6.43 7.99 0.10
CA ALA A 47 7.59 8.56 -0.57
C ALA A 47 7.43 10.06 -0.80
N VAL A 48 6.28 10.51 -1.30
CA VAL A 48 5.96 11.93 -1.48
C VAL A 48 6.04 12.67 -0.14
N LEU A 49 5.49 12.13 0.95
CA LEU A 49 5.57 12.75 2.28
C LEU A 49 7.01 12.86 2.77
N TRP A 50 7.81 11.81 2.60
CA TRP A 50 9.21 11.78 3.02
C TRP A 50 10.06 12.81 2.27
N LEU A 51 9.80 12.98 0.97
CA LEU A 51 10.49 13.93 0.10
C LEU A 51 10.06 15.39 0.36
N SER A 52 8.76 15.61 0.59
CA SER A 52 8.18 16.96 0.67
C SER A 52 8.19 17.58 2.07
N SER A 53 8.28 16.79 3.14
CA SER A 53 8.17 17.28 4.53
C SER A 53 9.24 16.65 5.44
N PRO A 54 10.43 17.28 5.57
CA PRO A 54 11.53 16.77 6.40
C PRO A 54 11.14 16.46 7.85
N ASP A 55 10.28 17.30 8.43
CA ASP A 55 9.70 17.19 9.78
C ASP A 55 8.77 15.96 9.94
N LYS A 56 8.24 15.43 8.84
CA LYS A 56 7.29 14.30 8.83
C LYS A 56 7.90 12.99 8.34
N ARG A 57 9.21 12.93 8.10
CA ARG A 57 9.88 11.71 7.62
C ARG A 57 9.67 10.51 8.52
N GLY A 58 9.66 10.69 9.83
CA GLY A 58 9.36 9.61 10.78
C GLY A 58 7.95 9.04 10.61
N ALA A 59 6.95 9.89 10.33
CA ALA A 59 5.61 9.46 10.02
C ALA A 59 5.54 8.75 8.66
N ALA A 60 6.26 9.27 7.65
CA ALA A 60 6.35 8.67 6.33
C ALA A 60 6.91 7.24 6.37
N VAL A 61 7.98 7.00 7.15
CA VAL A 61 8.55 5.66 7.33
C VAL A 61 7.56 4.72 8.01
N LYS A 62 6.92 5.17 9.11
CA LYS A 62 5.93 4.36 9.84
C LYS A 62 4.74 3.94 8.96
N GLN A 63 4.20 4.86 8.16
CA GLN A 63 3.07 4.55 7.29
C GLN A 63 3.48 3.78 6.02
N GLY A 64 4.73 3.92 5.55
CA GLY A 64 5.23 3.27 4.32
C GLY A 64 5.78 1.85 4.52
N MET A 65 6.08 1.45 5.76
CA MET A 65 6.74 0.16 6.04
C MET A 65 5.90 -1.06 5.63
N PHE A 66 4.63 -1.12 6.05
CA PHE A 66 3.73 -2.21 5.65
C PHE A 66 3.43 -2.21 4.15
N PRO A 67 3.10 -1.06 3.52
CA PRO A 67 2.99 -0.97 2.07
C PRO A 67 4.20 -1.48 1.30
N PHE A 68 5.42 -1.15 1.76
CA PHE A 68 6.66 -1.62 1.15
C PHE A 68 6.77 -3.15 1.18
N LEU A 69 6.55 -3.75 2.35
CA LEU A 69 6.57 -5.22 2.49
C LEU A 69 5.52 -5.88 1.60
N ALA A 70 4.31 -5.34 1.55
CA ALA A 70 3.23 -5.87 0.71
C ALA A 70 3.63 -5.87 -0.77
N VAL A 71 4.20 -4.78 -1.28
CA VAL A 71 4.66 -4.69 -2.68
C VAL A 71 5.78 -5.70 -2.96
N VAL A 72 6.80 -5.77 -2.09
CA VAL A 72 7.94 -6.69 -2.29
C VAL A 72 7.49 -8.14 -2.28
N LEU A 73 6.67 -8.54 -1.30
CA LEU A 73 6.18 -9.90 -1.18
C LEU A 73 5.24 -10.26 -2.34
N MET A 74 4.40 -9.32 -2.78
CA MET A 74 3.52 -9.51 -3.93
C MET A 74 4.32 -9.69 -5.22
N THR A 75 5.39 -8.90 -5.42
CA THR A 75 6.30 -9.07 -6.56
C THR A 75 7.01 -10.41 -6.51
N ALA A 76 7.53 -10.82 -5.35
CA ALA A 76 8.14 -12.13 -5.19
C ALA A 76 7.16 -13.28 -5.51
N ALA A 77 5.93 -13.19 -5.04
CA ALA A 77 4.88 -14.19 -5.28
C ALA A 77 4.42 -14.28 -6.74
N LEU A 78 4.61 -13.23 -7.54
CA LEU A 78 4.32 -13.25 -8.98
C LEU A 78 5.47 -13.81 -9.82
N LEU A 79 6.68 -13.80 -9.28
CA LEU A 79 7.89 -14.28 -9.94
C LEU A 79 8.24 -15.73 -9.56
N SER A 80 7.55 -16.30 -8.57
CA SER A 80 7.65 -17.70 -8.14
C SER A 80 6.76 -18.61 -8.96
#